data_AF-A0A2L2Y038-F1
#
_entry.id   AF-A0A2L2Y038-F1
#
_cell.length_a   1.000
_cell.length_b   1.000
_cell.length_c   1.000
_cell.angle_alpha   90.00
_cell.angle_beta   90.00
_cell.angle_gamma   90.00
#
_symmetry.space_group_name_H-M   'P 1'
#
loop_
_entity.id
_entity.type
_entity.pdbx_description
1 polymer ?
#
loop_
_entity_poly.entity_id
_entity_poly.type
_entity_poly.pdbx_seq_one_letter_code
_entity_poly.pdbx_strand_id
1 'polypeptide(L)'
;SRISSTASRIVSGGPINAASLSNTIGSVVYEVRAGNPGASDCEVLVQTLSELLAAVINILGSASIGNINYGASGQSAAVVSQSIQSAMG
;
A
#
# COMPACT_ATOMS: atom_id res chain seq x y z
N SER A 1 11.30 2.09 -10.03
CA SER A 1 11.25 0.62 -10.00
C SER A 1 10.27 0.12 -8.94
N ARG A 2 10.55 0.26 -7.63
CA ARG A 2 9.68 -0.25 -6.54
C ARG A 2 8.27 0.34 -6.52
N ILE A 3 8.12 1.66 -6.64
CA ILE A 3 6.80 2.32 -6.69
C ILE A 3 5.93 1.76 -7.81
N SER A 4 6.50 1.54 -9.00
CA SER A 4 5.78 0.97 -10.14
C SER A 4 5.35 -0.47 -9.88
N SER A 5 6.24 -1.30 -9.30
CA SER A 5 5.91 -2.67 -8.94
C SER A 5 4.82 -2.73 -7.87
N THR A 6 4.88 -1.85 -6.88
CA THR A 6 3.84 -1.70 -5.84
C THR A 6 2.51 -1.29 -6.47
N ALA A 7 2.51 -0.31 -7.37
CA ALA A 7 1.32 0.11 -8.10
C ALA A 7 0.73 -1.06 -8.92
N SER A 8 1.57 -1.81 -9.64
CA SER A 8 1.15 -3.00 -10.38
C SER A 8 0.54 -4.06 -9.46
N ARG A 9 1.13 -4.32 -8.28
CA ARG A 9 0.58 -5.26 -7.28
C ARG A 9 -0.80 -4.79 -6.80
N ILE A 10 -0.95 -3.52 -6.45
CA ILE A 10 -2.23 -2.93 -6.02
C ILE A 10 -3.32 -3.11 -7.09
N VAL A 11 -3.03 -2.77 -8.35
CA VAL A 11 -4.00 -2.87 -9.45
C VAL A 11 -4.31 -4.32 -9.81
N SER A 12 -3.29 -5.20 -9.83
CA SER A 12 -3.45 -6.62 -10.15
C SER A 12 -4.21 -7.41 -9.08
N GLY A 13 -4.22 -6.93 -7.83
CA GLY A 13 -4.92 -7.55 -6.71
C GLY A 13 -6.45 -7.48 -6.80
N GLY A 14 -7.01 -6.85 -7.84
CA GLY A 14 -8.43 -6.70 -8.05
C GLY A 14 -9.05 -5.64 -7.11
N PRO A 15 -10.33 -5.80 -6.71
CA PRO A 15 -10.97 -4.91 -5.76
C PRO A 15 -10.16 -4.82 -4.46
N ILE A 16 -9.86 -3.60 -4.01
CA ILE A 16 -9.10 -3.32 -2.78
C ILE A 16 -9.81 -4.02 -1.61
N ASN A 17 -9.14 -5.01 -1.02
CA ASN A 17 -9.57 -5.70 0.18
C ASN A 17 -8.36 -5.96 1.10
N ALA A 18 -8.63 -6.32 2.36
CA ALA A 18 -7.58 -6.38 3.36
C ALA A 18 -6.50 -7.43 3.07
N ALA A 19 -6.87 -8.54 2.41
CA ALA A 19 -5.95 -9.63 2.11
C ALA A 19 -5.00 -9.31 0.94
N SER A 20 -5.51 -8.69 -0.14
CA SER A 20 -4.64 -8.31 -1.27
C SER A 20 -3.72 -7.15 -0.90
N LEU A 21 -4.22 -6.20 -0.10
CA LEU A 21 -3.42 -5.06 0.35
C LEU A 21 -2.38 -5.47 1.40
N SER A 22 -2.69 -6.36 2.35
CA SER A 22 -1.72 -6.85 3.33
C SER A 22 -0.53 -7.57 2.68
N ASN A 23 -0.77 -8.41 1.67
CA ASN A 23 0.29 -9.08 0.91
C ASN A 23 1.21 -8.08 0.19
N THR A 24 0.61 -7.02 -0.37
CA THR A 24 1.38 -5.94 -1.01
C THR A 24 2.24 -5.20 0.03
N ILE A 25 1.66 -4.84 1.17
CA ILE A 25 2.39 -4.18 2.26
C ILE A 25 3.54 -5.06 2.75
N GLY A 26 3.31 -6.34 3.01
CA GLY A 26 4.34 -7.27 3.47
C GLY A 26 5.51 -7.37 2.48
N SER A 27 5.22 -7.39 1.17
CA SER A 27 6.25 -7.38 0.13
C SER A 27 7.06 -6.08 0.12
N VAL A 28 6.40 -4.92 0.29
CA VAL A 28 7.08 -3.62 0.37
C VAL A 28 7.94 -3.53 1.63
N VAL A 29 7.41 -3.93 2.79
CA VAL A 29 8.17 -3.97 4.06
C VAL A 29 9.42 -4.82 3.91
N TYR A 30 9.30 -6.01 3.32
CA TYR A 30 10.44 -6.89 3.07
C TYR A 30 11.50 -6.22 2.19
N GLU A 31 11.09 -5.61 1.07
CA GLU A 31 11.99 -4.90 0.17
C GLU A 31 12.63 -3.66 0.82
N VAL A 32 11.88 -2.90 1.64
CA VAL A 32 12.41 -1.75 2.39
C VAL A 32 13.48 -2.21 3.37
N ARG A 33 13.20 -3.26 4.15
CA ARG A 33 14.15 -3.81 5.13
C ARG A 33 15.41 -4.31 4.43
N ALA A 34 15.26 -5.04 3.34
CA ALA A 34 16.39 -5.55 2.57
C ALA A 34 17.26 -4.43 1.97
N GLY A 35 16.64 -3.32 1.55
CA GLY A 35 17.34 -2.15 1.03
C GLY A 35 17.96 -1.23 2.10
N ASN A 36 17.55 -1.37 3.36
CA ASN A 36 17.99 -0.51 4.47
C ASN A 36 18.39 -1.36 5.69
N PRO A 37 19.48 -2.16 5.60
CA PRO A 37 19.94 -2.96 6.72
C PRO A 37 20.35 -2.06 7.89
N GLY A 38 19.84 -2.36 9.09
CA GLY A 38 20.09 -1.58 10.30
C GLY A 38 19.12 -0.41 10.55
N ALA A 39 18.17 -0.16 9.63
CA ALA A 39 17.07 0.76 9.89
C ALA A 39 16.18 0.25 11.02
N SER A 40 15.69 1.19 11.84
CA SER A 40 14.69 0.89 12.86
C SER A 40 13.35 0.48 12.24
N ASP A 41 12.52 -0.22 13.01
CA ASP A 41 11.17 -0.59 12.57
C ASP A 41 10.30 0.64 12.23
N CYS A 42 10.55 1.76 12.90
CA CYS A 42 9.87 3.03 12.63
C CYS A 42 10.28 3.61 11.26
N GLU A 43 11.57 3.60 10.92
CA GLU A 43 12.05 4.05 9.61
C GLU A 43 11.51 3.16 8.48
N VAL A 44 11.51 1.84 8.69
CA VAL A 44 10.92 0.88 7.76
C VAL A 44 9.43 1.16 7.56
N LEU A 45 8.69 1.43 8.64
CA LEU A 45 7.27 1.78 8.59
C LEU A 45 7.04 3.06 7.77
N VAL A 46 7.74 4.14 8.10
CA VAL A 46 7.59 5.44 7.41
C VAL A 46 7.91 5.32 5.93
N GLN A 47 8.99 4.62 5.59
CA GLN A 47 9.39 4.40 4.20
C GLN A 47 8.37 3.54 3.44
N THR A 48 7.85 2.48 4.07
CA THR A 48 6.80 1.63 3.51
C THR A 48 5.53 2.42 3.21
N LEU A 49 5.04 3.20 4.17
CA LEU A 49 3.85 4.03 4.00
C LEU A 49 4.04 5.08 2.90
N SER A 50 5.23 5.68 2.81
CA SER A 50 5.56 6.67 1.77
C SER A 50 5.57 6.05 0.38
N GLU A 51 6.10 4.83 0.23
CA GLU A 51 6.08 4.11 -1.06
C GLU A 51 4.68 3.68 -1.48
N LEU A 52 3.84 3.27 -0.54
CA LEU A 52 2.43 2.95 -0.81
C LEU A 52 1.68 4.20 -1.26
N LEU A 53 1.87 5.34 -0.59
CA LEU A 53 1.26 6.62 -0.99
C LEU A 53 1.71 7.04 -2.39
N ALA A 54 3.02 6.97 -2.68
CA ALA A 54 3.55 7.29 -3.99
C ALA A 54 2.99 6.36 -5.09
N ALA A 55 2.82 5.07 -4.78
CA ALA A 55 2.21 4.12 -5.71
C ALA A 55 0.74 4.45 -5.99
N VAL A 56 -0.03 4.82 -4.96
CA VAL A 56 -1.43 5.26 -5.13
C VAL A 56 -1.51 6.53 -5.98
N ILE A 57 -0.65 7.53 -5.71
CA ILE A 57 -0.58 8.76 -6.51
C ILE A 57 -0.24 8.44 -7.98
N ASN A 58 0.69 7.49 -8.21
CA ASN A 58 1.04 7.06 -9.56
C ASN A 58 -0.14 6.42 -10.30
N ILE A 59 -0.91 5.56 -9.63
CA ILE A 59 -2.13 4.97 -10.19
C ILE A 59 -3.13 6.09 -10.54
N LEU A 60 -3.38 7.01 -9.61
CA LEU A 60 -4.32 8.12 -9.81
C LEU A 60 -3.90 9.04 -10.95
N GLY A 61 -2.60 9.27 -11.14
CA GLY A 61 -2.07 10.09 -12.24
C GLY A 61 -2.35 9.52 -13.64
N SER A 62 -2.65 8.22 -13.76
CA SER A 62 -3.00 7.56 -15.02
C SER A 62 -4.47 7.11 -15.10
N ALA A 63 -5.19 7.14 -13.97
CA ALA A 63 -6.57 6.69 -13.90
C ALA A 63 -7.55 7.78 -14.37
N SER A 64 -8.59 7.38 -15.11
CA SER A 64 -9.78 8.21 -15.31
C SER A 64 -10.69 8.09 -14.09
N ILE A 65 -10.75 9.15 -13.28
CA ILE A 65 -11.54 9.16 -12.05
C ILE A 65 -13.02 9.36 -12.39
N GLY A 66 -13.83 8.33 -12.10
CA GLY A 66 -15.29 8.37 -12.23
C GLY A 66 -15.99 8.94 -10.98
N ASN A 67 -17.23 8.52 -10.76
CA ASN A 67 -17.98 8.96 -9.58
C ASN A 67 -17.37 8.39 -8.28
N ILE A 68 -17.22 9.23 -7.26
CA ILE A 68 -16.59 8.86 -5.98
C ILE A 68 -17.69 8.51 -4.96
N ASN A 69 -17.63 7.31 -4.39
CA ASN A 69 -18.51 6.91 -3.30
C ASN A 69 -17.93 7.34 -1.94
N TYR A 70 -18.20 8.57 -1.52
CA TYR A 70 -17.75 9.09 -0.23
C TYR A 70 -18.30 8.30 0.98
N GLY A 71 -19.47 7.66 0.85
CA GLY A 71 -20.05 6.82 1.90
C GLY A 71 -19.22 5.57 2.20
N ALA A 72 -18.40 5.11 1.25
CA ALA A 72 -17.49 3.97 1.42
C ALA A 72 -16.11 4.36 2.00
N SER A 73 -15.87 5.64 2.30
CA SER A 73 -14.59 6.12 2.83
C SER A 73 -14.22 5.45 4.16
N GLY A 74 -15.18 5.28 5.08
CA GLY A 74 -14.97 4.59 6.35
C GLY A 74 -14.59 3.11 6.16
N GLN A 75 -15.22 2.42 5.20
CA GLN A 75 -14.86 1.05 4.85
C GLN A 75 -13.46 0.97 4.25
N SER A 76 -13.09 1.92 3.39
CA SER A 76 -11.75 1.99 2.80
C SER A 76 -10.67 2.18 3.88
N ALA A 77 -10.93 3.06 4.86
CA ALA A 77 -10.04 3.27 6.00
C ALA A 77 -9.90 2.00 6.87
N ALA A 78 -11.01 1.28 7.11
CA ALA A 78 -10.98 0.02 7.84
C ALA A 78 -10.14 -1.05 7.14
N VAL A 79 -10.25 -1.16 5.81
CA VAL A 79 -9.43 -2.07 5.00
C VAL A 79 -7.95 -1.74 5.12
N VAL A 80 -7.56 -0.46 4.99
CA VAL A 80 -6.15 -0.03 5.15
C VAL A 80 -5.63 -0.38 6.55
N SER A 81 -6.40 -0.08 7.60
CA SER A 81 -6.05 -0.37 8.98
C SER A 81 -5.81 -1.88 9.22
N GLN A 82 -6.76 -2.73 8.79
CA GLN A 82 -6.63 -4.18 8.89
C GLN A 82 -5.43 -4.71 8.09
N SER A 83 -5.17 -4.15 6.92
CA SER A 83 -4.07 -4.58 6.05
C SER A 83 -2.71 -4.32 6.68
N ILE A 84 -2.54 -3.13 7.27
CA ILE A 84 -1.31 -2.74 7.97
C ILE A 84 -1.10 -3.63 9.20
N GLN A 85 -2.14 -3.80 10.02
CA GLN A 85 -2.09 -4.69 11.19
C GLN A 85 -1.72 -6.12 10.80
N SER A 86 -2.27 -6.64 9.70
CA SER A 86 -1.99 -8.01 9.25
C SER A 86 -0.58 -8.18 8.66
N ALA A 87 -0.03 -7.13 8.04
CA ALA A 87 1.27 -7.18 7.37
C ALA A 87 2.45 -6.84 8.28
N MET A 88 2.20 -6.15 9.39
CA MET A 88 3.23 -5.61 10.28
C MET A 88 3.07 -6.03 11.75
N GLY A 89 1.97 -6.69 12.08
CA GLY A 89 1.72 -7.28 13.40
C GLY A 89 2.39 -8.62 13.58
#